data_AF-A0A9R1XWJ4-F1
#
_entry.id   AF-A0A9R1XWJ4-F1
#
_cell.length_a   1.000
_cell.length_b   1.000
_cell.length_c   1.000
_cell.angle_alpha   90.00
_cell.angle_beta   90.00
_cell.angle_gamma   90.00
#
_symmetry.space_group_name_H-M   'P 1'
#
loop_
_entity.id
_entity.type
_entity.pdbx_description
1 polymer ?
#
loop_
_entity_poly.entity_id
_entity_poly.type
_entity_poly.pdbx_seq_one_letter_code
_entity_poly.pdbx_strand_id
1 'polypeptide(L)'
;MDEQQSVANDINKILRVIASMSNKLEDLSSRVQHMEEELQKIQKNQPEFPLISDEEPQEETFVPPPFPENIEDLDVFCEWVANVENFFEENMISQYKQVPLIVSTLPSEEGGVLSWWKQIYDLDYRIDKYYMIKWKEMKKMLMVRYLSPDCLETNKSPPLKNIN
;
A
#
# COMPACT_ATOMS: atom_id res chain seq x y z
N MET A 1 68.47 30.89 -11.27
CA MET A 1 68.71 29.73 -10.39
C MET A 1 67.49 29.43 -9.52
N ASP A 2 66.52 30.36 -9.45
CA ASP A 2 65.40 30.34 -8.51
C ASP A 2 64.19 29.47 -8.96
N GLU A 3 63.99 29.29 -10.26
CA GLU A 3 62.85 28.50 -10.77
C GLU A 3 62.99 27.00 -10.48
N GLN A 4 64.19 26.43 -10.58
CA GLN A 4 64.43 25.01 -10.27
C GLN A 4 64.23 24.69 -8.78
N GLN A 5 64.55 25.64 -7.90
CA GLN A 5 64.33 25.51 -6.47
C GLN A 5 62.84 25.60 -6.09
N SER A 6 62.08 26.44 -6.81
CA SER A 6 60.62 26.54 -6.63
C SER A 6 59.91 25.24 -7.00
N VAL A 7 60.25 24.67 -8.16
CA VAL A 7 59.67 23.40 -8.64
C VAL A 7 59.98 22.25 -7.69
N ALA A 8 61.21 22.15 -7.18
CA ALA A 8 61.60 21.12 -6.20
C ALA A 8 60.80 21.24 -4.89
N ASN A 9 60.52 22.46 -4.43
CA ASN A 9 59.72 22.69 -3.23
C ASN A 9 58.25 22.25 -3.41
N ASP A 10 57.66 22.51 -4.57
CA ASP A 10 56.28 22.12 -4.84
C ASP A 10 56.14 20.60 -5.03
N ILE A 11 57.11 19.94 -5.65
CA ILE A 11 57.18 18.46 -5.72
C ILE A 11 57.22 17.86 -4.31
N ASN A 12 58.04 18.41 -3.42
CA ASN A 12 58.13 17.92 -2.03
C ASN A 12 56.82 18.10 -1.25
N LYS A 13 56.07 19.19 -1.49
CA LYS A 13 54.74 19.38 -0.88
C LYS A 13 53.76 18.32 -1.38
N ILE A 14 53.74 18.06 -2.69
CA ILE A 14 52.85 17.05 -3.29
C ILE A 14 53.16 15.66 -2.72
N LEU A 15 54.43 15.28 -2.65
CA LEU A 15 54.84 13.99 -2.09
C LEU A 15 54.40 13.83 -0.63
N ARG A 16 54.48 14.90 0.18
CA ARG A 16 54.02 14.86 1.57
C ARG A 16 52.50 14.69 1.69
N VAL A 17 51.73 15.33 0.80
CA VAL A 17 50.26 15.17 0.76
C VAL A 17 49.89 13.75 0.34
N ILE A 18 50.53 13.21 -0.69
CA ILE A 18 50.30 11.83 -1.15
C ILE A 18 50.60 10.84 -0.03
N ALA A 19 51.74 10.97 0.65
CA ALA A 19 52.08 10.11 1.78
C ALA A 19 51.04 10.18 2.91
N SER A 20 50.54 11.39 3.23
CA SER A 20 49.48 11.56 4.22
C SER A 20 48.16 10.91 3.79
N MET A 21 47.82 10.93 2.51
CA MET A 21 46.62 10.29 1.99
C MET A 21 46.74 8.77 2.01
N SER A 22 47.91 8.23 1.65
CA SER A 22 48.18 6.79 1.71
C SER A 22 47.99 6.24 3.12
N ASN A 23 48.52 6.92 4.15
CA ASN A 23 48.36 6.49 5.54
C ASN A 23 46.88 6.49 5.98
N LYS A 24 46.09 7.47 5.54
CA LYS A 24 44.64 7.51 5.83
C LYS A 24 43.87 6.40 5.13
N LEU A 25 44.27 6.05 3.90
CA LEU A 25 43.66 4.95 3.16
C LEU A 25 43.98 3.60 3.81
N GLU A 26 45.20 3.42 4.29
CA GLU A 26 45.62 2.22 5.02
C GLU A 26 44.88 2.07 6.37
N ASP A 27 44.72 3.16 7.12
CA ASP A 27 43.89 3.18 8.34
C ASP A 27 42.43 2.80 8.04
N LEU A 28 41.84 3.38 6.99
CA LEU A 28 40.46 3.06 6.61
C LEU A 28 40.31 1.61 6.18
N SER A 29 41.27 1.07 5.42
CA SER A 29 41.30 -0.33 5.00
C SER A 29 41.30 -1.27 6.22
N SER A 30 42.15 -0.97 7.22
CA SER A 30 42.24 -1.75 8.46
C SER A 30 40.92 -1.74 9.25
N ARG A 31 40.24 -0.58 9.27
CA ARG A 31 38.95 -0.43 9.95
C ARG A 31 37.82 -1.18 9.26
N VAL A 32 37.77 -1.16 7.91
CA VAL A 32 36.78 -1.90 7.13
C VAL A 32 36.96 -3.41 7.35
N GLN A 33 38.20 -3.90 7.31
CA GLN A 33 38.51 -5.30 7.58
C GLN A 33 38.02 -5.75 8.96
N HIS A 34 38.29 -4.96 10.00
CA HIS A 34 37.81 -5.25 11.36
C HIS A 34 36.28 -5.26 11.45
N MET A 35 35.58 -4.35 10.76
CA MET A 35 34.11 -4.35 10.73
C MET A 35 33.55 -5.60 10.06
N GLU A 36 34.18 -6.09 8.98
CA GLU A 36 33.78 -7.32 8.31
C GLU A 36 33.95 -8.55 9.21
N GLU A 37 35.06 -8.63 9.96
CA GLU A 37 35.31 -9.71 10.92
C GLU A 37 34.27 -9.72 12.06
N GLU A 38 33.93 -8.56 12.62
CA GLU A 38 32.91 -8.47 13.66
C GLU A 38 31.50 -8.78 13.12
N LEU A 39 31.16 -8.39 11.88
CA LEU A 39 29.90 -8.79 11.24
C LEU A 39 29.80 -10.31 11.04
N GLN A 40 30.87 -10.96 10.58
CA GLN A 40 30.91 -12.42 10.44
C GLN A 40 30.75 -13.13 11.80
N LYS A 41 31.36 -12.57 12.85
CA LYS A 41 31.24 -13.08 14.21
C LYS A 41 29.83 -12.90 14.77
N ILE A 42 29.14 -11.80 14.45
CA ILE A 42 27.73 -11.60 14.83
C ILE A 42 26.83 -12.59 14.09
N GLN A 43 27.03 -12.80 12.79
CA GLN A 43 26.28 -13.82 12.03
C GLN A 43 26.48 -15.22 12.59
N LYS A 44 27.73 -15.61 12.90
CA LYS A 44 28.07 -16.94 13.42
C LYS A 44 27.56 -17.18 14.85
N ASN A 45 27.41 -16.13 15.65
CA ASN A 45 26.94 -16.21 17.04
C ASN A 45 25.51 -15.68 17.21
N GLN A 46 24.74 -15.49 16.13
CA GLN A 46 23.32 -15.26 16.29
C GLN A 46 22.73 -16.50 16.98
N PRO A 47 22.01 -16.36 18.10
CA PRO A 47 21.15 -17.44 18.54
C PRO A 47 20.23 -17.74 17.37
N GLU A 48 20.12 -19.01 16.98
CA GLU A 48 18.98 -19.47 16.18
C GLU A 48 17.74 -19.04 16.97
N PHE A 49 17.15 -17.91 16.57
CA PHE A 49 15.74 -17.72 16.84
C PHE A 49 15.08 -18.97 16.28
N PRO A 50 14.22 -19.66 17.05
CA PRO A 50 13.41 -20.72 16.48
C PRO A 50 12.84 -20.13 15.20
N LEU A 51 13.23 -20.71 14.06
CA LEU A 51 12.55 -20.44 12.80
C LEU A 51 11.08 -20.62 13.16
N ILE A 52 10.33 -19.53 13.17
CA ILE A 52 8.90 -19.63 12.96
C ILE A 52 8.86 -20.44 11.67
N SER A 53 8.41 -21.69 11.77
CA SER A 53 8.37 -22.63 10.65
C SER A 53 7.94 -21.85 9.42
N ASP A 54 8.57 -22.12 8.28
CA ASP A 54 8.05 -21.79 6.97
C ASP A 54 6.73 -22.55 6.69
N GLU A 55 5.78 -22.55 7.63
CA GLU A 55 4.38 -22.44 7.26
C GLU A 55 4.27 -21.04 6.65
N GLU A 56 4.47 -20.98 5.32
CA GLU A 56 3.70 -20.10 4.44
C GLU A 56 2.41 -19.74 5.17
N PRO A 57 2.11 -18.45 5.45
CA PRO A 57 0.87 -18.11 6.13
C PRO A 57 -0.19 -18.83 5.32
N GLN A 58 -0.83 -19.85 5.91
CA GLN A 58 -1.99 -20.46 5.31
C GLN A 58 -2.85 -19.26 5.00
N GLU A 59 -3.02 -18.93 3.71
CA GLU A 59 -3.94 -17.88 3.32
C GLU A 59 -5.26 -18.38 3.86
N GLU A 60 -5.62 -17.93 5.06
CA GLU A 60 -6.89 -18.24 5.68
C GLU A 60 -7.89 -17.81 4.63
N THR A 61 -8.44 -18.81 3.95
CA THR A 61 -9.24 -18.60 2.75
C THR A 61 -10.59 -18.18 3.27
N PHE A 62 -10.67 -16.93 3.67
CA PHE A 62 -11.88 -16.30 4.12
C PHE A 62 -12.80 -16.22 2.91
N VAL A 63 -13.87 -17.03 2.94
CA VAL A 63 -14.91 -16.99 1.93
C VAL A 63 -15.97 -16.00 2.41
N PRO A 64 -15.95 -14.74 1.94
CA PRO A 64 -16.98 -13.77 2.28
C PRO A 64 -18.36 -14.20 1.77
N PRO A 65 -19.46 -13.72 2.41
CA PRO A 65 -20.81 -13.94 1.91
C PRO A 65 -20.96 -13.49 0.45
N PRO A 66 -21.54 -14.33 -0.43
CA PRO A 66 -21.68 -13.99 -1.84
C PRO A 66 -22.60 -12.79 -2.03
N PHE A 67 -22.39 -12.05 -3.12
CA PHE A 67 -23.27 -10.95 -3.49
C PHE A 67 -24.63 -11.50 -3.92
N PRO A 68 -25.76 -10.99 -3.39
CA PRO A 68 -27.08 -11.54 -3.65
C PRO A 68 -27.61 -11.10 -5.01
N GLU A 69 -28.39 -11.96 -5.68
CA GLU A 69 -29.00 -11.68 -6.99
C GLU A 69 -30.09 -10.60 -6.91
N ASN A 70 -30.88 -10.58 -5.82
CA ASN A 70 -31.98 -9.64 -5.60
C ASN A 70 -31.61 -8.50 -4.66
N ILE A 71 -30.43 -7.90 -4.82
CA ILE A 71 -29.91 -6.85 -3.93
C ILE A 71 -30.80 -5.58 -3.87
N GLU A 72 -31.71 -5.39 -4.83
CA GLU A 72 -32.68 -4.29 -4.85
C GLU A 72 -33.80 -4.45 -3.81
N ASP A 73 -34.02 -5.66 -3.30
CA ASP A 73 -34.93 -5.91 -2.19
C ASP A 73 -34.28 -5.47 -0.87
N LEU A 74 -35.00 -4.66 -0.09
CA LEU A 74 -34.49 -4.09 1.17
C LEU A 74 -34.16 -5.17 2.20
N ASP A 75 -34.98 -6.21 2.32
CA ASP A 75 -34.79 -7.27 3.30
C ASP A 75 -33.58 -8.12 2.91
N VAL A 76 -33.44 -8.44 1.62
CA VAL A 76 -32.27 -9.15 1.07
C VAL A 76 -30.99 -8.35 1.27
N PHE A 77 -31.03 -7.03 1.02
CA PHE A 77 -29.89 -6.15 1.25
C PHE A 77 -29.49 -6.13 2.74
N CYS A 78 -30.47 -5.97 3.63
CA CYS A 78 -30.22 -5.92 5.07
C CYS A 78 -29.65 -7.24 5.61
N GLU A 79 -30.20 -8.37 5.16
CA GLU A 79 -29.70 -9.71 5.52
C GLU A 79 -28.26 -9.91 5.04
N TRP A 80 -27.97 -9.56 3.78
CA TRP A 80 -26.61 -9.67 3.24
C TRP A 80 -25.61 -8.79 4.00
N VAL A 81 -25.96 -7.54 4.30
CA VAL A 81 -25.11 -6.64 5.11
C VAL A 81 -24.85 -7.23 6.50
N ALA A 82 -25.87 -7.76 7.16
CA ALA A 82 -25.72 -8.39 8.47
C ALA A 82 -24.77 -9.59 8.42
N ASN A 83 -24.91 -10.43 7.40
CA ASN A 83 -24.02 -11.58 7.18
C ASN A 83 -22.56 -11.15 6.94
N VAL A 84 -22.34 -10.07 6.17
CA VAL A 84 -21.00 -9.51 5.95
C VAL A 84 -20.39 -8.94 7.23
N GLU A 85 -21.18 -8.20 8.02
CA GLU A 85 -20.70 -7.61 9.27
C GLU A 85 -20.37 -8.68 10.32
N ASN A 86 -21.22 -9.71 10.46
CA ASN A 86 -20.94 -10.86 11.31
C ASN A 86 -19.68 -11.59 10.84
N PHE A 87 -19.51 -11.82 9.55
CA PHE A 87 -18.30 -12.44 8.99
C PHE A 87 -17.04 -11.65 9.34
N PHE A 88 -17.06 -10.31 9.26
CA PHE A 88 -15.91 -9.50 9.67
C PHE A 88 -15.61 -9.60 11.15
N GLU A 89 -16.63 -9.66 12.00
CA GLU A 89 -16.48 -9.75 13.45
C GLU A 89 -15.96 -11.12 13.87
N GLU A 90 -16.59 -12.21 13.39
CA GLU A 90 -16.21 -13.59 13.71
C GLU A 90 -14.77 -13.92 13.28
N ASN A 91 -14.37 -13.41 12.12
CA ASN A 91 -13.05 -13.66 11.54
C ASN A 91 -12.03 -12.56 11.89
N MET A 92 -12.38 -11.59 12.76
CA MET A 92 -11.50 -10.49 13.17
C MET A 92 -10.85 -9.75 11.98
N ILE A 93 -11.61 -9.56 10.90
CA ILE A 93 -11.12 -8.99 9.65
C ILE A 93 -10.78 -7.51 9.85
N SER A 94 -9.52 -7.16 9.67
CA SER A 94 -9.07 -5.78 9.77
C SER A 94 -9.74 -4.87 8.76
N GLN A 95 -10.02 -3.61 9.14
CA GLN A 95 -10.72 -2.62 8.31
C GLN A 95 -10.12 -2.47 6.91
N TYR A 96 -8.80 -2.61 6.76
CA TYR A 96 -8.14 -2.48 5.46
C TYR A 96 -8.34 -3.70 4.53
N LYS A 97 -8.78 -4.85 5.05
CA LYS A 97 -9.10 -6.05 4.25
C LYS A 97 -10.58 -6.17 3.89
N GLN A 98 -11.45 -5.49 4.64
CA GLN A 98 -12.92 -5.63 4.50
C GLN A 98 -13.42 -5.29 3.10
N VAL A 99 -13.10 -4.10 2.59
CA VAL A 99 -13.54 -3.67 1.24
C VAL A 99 -12.97 -4.57 0.15
N PRO A 100 -11.65 -4.85 0.09
CA PRO A 100 -11.10 -5.78 -0.90
C PRO A 100 -11.78 -7.15 -0.93
N LEU A 101 -12.14 -7.71 0.24
CA LEU A 101 -12.83 -8.99 0.33
C LEU A 101 -14.25 -8.94 -0.24
N ILE A 102 -14.99 -7.85 -0.03
CA ILE A 102 -16.33 -7.74 -0.62
C ILE A 102 -16.26 -7.45 -2.13
N VAL A 103 -15.25 -6.70 -2.56
CA VAL A 103 -15.06 -6.42 -4.00
C VAL A 103 -14.81 -7.71 -4.78
N SER A 104 -14.15 -8.72 -4.19
CA SER A 104 -13.93 -10.00 -4.86
C SER A 104 -15.21 -10.84 -5.03
N THR A 105 -16.29 -10.55 -4.30
CA THR A 105 -17.58 -11.22 -4.46
C THR A 105 -18.52 -10.53 -5.44
N LEU A 106 -18.16 -9.32 -5.90
CA LEU A 106 -19.04 -8.54 -6.78
C LEU A 106 -19.12 -9.17 -8.17
N PRO A 107 -20.32 -9.24 -8.77
CA PRO A 107 -20.49 -9.73 -10.14
C PRO A 107 -19.66 -8.90 -11.13
N SER A 108 -18.92 -9.59 -12.01
CA SER A 108 -18.01 -8.98 -13.00
C SER A 108 -18.70 -8.65 -14.34
N GLU A 109 -20.04 -8.60 -14.37
CA GLU A 109 -20.80 -8.28 -15.58
C GLU A 109 -20.43 -6.89 -16.13
N GLU A 110 -20.44 -6.75 -17.46
CA GLU A 110 -20.11 -5.48 -18.11
C GLU A 110 -21.17 -4.43 -17.76
N GLY A 111 -20.74 -3.29 -17.21
CA GLY A 111 -21.64 -2.28 -16.64
C GLY A 111 -22.22 -2.65 -15.25
N GLY A 112 -21.83 -3.80 -14.71
CA GLY A 112 -22.27 -4.30 -13.41
C GLY A 112 -21.62 -3.63 -12.20
N VAL A 113 -21.89 -4.18 -11.02
CA VAL A 113 -21.53 -3.63 -9.71
C VAL A 113 -20.03 -3.41 -9.57
N LEU A 114 -19.23 -4.38 -10.02
CA LEU A 114 -17.77 -4.31 -9.96
C LEU A 114 -17.21 -3.19 -10.84
N SER A 115 -17.77 -2.99 -12.04
CA SER A 115 -17.35 -1.91 -12.95
C SER A 115 -17.66 -0.54 -12.36
N TRP A 116 -18.86 -0.36 -11.80
CA TRP A 116 -19.23 0.85 -11.08
C TRP A 116 -18.33 1.12 -9.88
N TRP A 117 -18.01 0.09 -9.09
CA TRP A 117 -17.13 0.23 -7.94
C TRP A 117 -15.71 0.68 -8.34
N LYS A 118 -15.15 0.09 -9.41
CA LYS A 118 -13.84 0.50 -9.95
C LYS A 118 -13.81 1.97 -10.34
N GLN A 119 -14.88 2.49 -10.94
CA GLN A 119 -14.97 3.91 -11.29
C GLN A 119 -14.94 4.81 -10.05
N ILE A 120 -15.63 4.44 -8.97
CA ILE A 120 -15.58 5.18 -7.69
C ILE A 120 -14.16 5.16 -7.13
N TYR A 121 -13.55 3.97 -7.08
CA TYR A 121 -12.20 3.80 -6.56
C TYR A 121 -11.18 4.64 -7.35
N ASP A 122 -11.27 4.65 -8.68
CA ASP A 122 -10.39 5.46 -9.54
C ASP A 122 -10.60 6.96 -9.34
N LEU A 123 -11.83 7.41 -9.11
CA LEU A 123 -12.14 8.81 -8.81
C LEU A 123 -11.59 9.23 -7.46
N ASP A 124 -11.78 8.39 -6.43
CA ASP A 124 -11.27 8.62 -5.08
C ASP A 124 -9.74 8.71 -5.07
N TYR A 125 -9.06 7.76 -5.74
CA TYR A 125 -7.61 7.74 -5.88
C TYR A 125 -7.05 8.99 -6.58
N ARG A 126 -7.79 9.60 -7.51
CA ARG A 126 -7.40 10.86 -8.16
C ARG A 126 -7.50 12.07 -7.23
N ILE A 127 -8.40 12.03 -6.24
CA ILE A 127 -8.65 13.12 -5.31
C ILE A 127 -7.71 13.01 -4.10
N ASP A 128 -7.60 11.82 -3.51
CA ASP A 128 -6.73 11.55 -2.38
C ASP A 128 -6.12 10.15 -2.49
N LYS A 129 -4.82 10.10 -2.81
CA LYS A 129 -4.06 8.86 -2.99
C LYS A 129 -3.93 8.02 -1.71
N TYR A 130 -4.16 8.61 -0.54
CA TYR A 130 -3.98 7.96 0.76
C TYR A 130 -5.30 7.69 1.47
N TYR A 131 -6.40 8.24 0.97
CA TYR A 131 -7.71 7.92 1.51
C TYR A 131 -8.09 6.48 1.16
N MET A 132 -8.61 5.78 2.15
CA MET A 132 -9.10 4.43 1.99
C MET A 132 -10.58 4.40 2.33
N ILE A 133 -11.40 4.10 1.33
CA ILE A 133 -12.83 3.87 1.51
C ILE A 133 -12.99 2.68 2.47
N LYS A 134 -13.61 2.91 3.63
CA LYS A 134 -13.88 1.84 4.59
C LYS A 134 -15.22 1.19 4.27
N TRP A 135 -15.48 0.05 4.89
CA TRP A 135 -16.73 -0.70 4.70
C TRP A 135 -17.98 0.17 4.95
N LYS A 136 -17.95 1.03 5.96
CA LYS A 136 -19.07 1.92 6.30
C LYS A 136 -19.44 2.86 5.15
N GLU A 137 -18.45 3.38 4.43
CA GLU A 137 -18.65 4.23 3.26
C GLU A 137 -19.14 3.42 2.06
N MET A 138 -18.51 2.26 1.78
CA MET A 138 -18.96 1.34 0.73
C MET A 138 -20.43 0.95 0.89
N LYS A 139 -20.85 0.59 2.12
CA LYS A 139 -22.24 0.25 2.46
C LYS A 139 -23.21 1.38 2.11
N LYS A 140 -22.87 2.63 2.43
CA LYS A 140 -23.72 3.79 2.08
C LYS A 140 -23.85 3.95 0.57
N MET A 141 -22.77 3.77 -0.18
CA MET A 141 -22.80 3.88 -1.64
C MET A 141 -23.66 2.78 -2.26
N LEU A 142 -23.57 1.54 -1.75
CA LEU A 142 -24.42 0.44 -2.19
C LEU A 142 -25.90 0.70 -1.87
N MET A 143 -26.19 1.20 -0.66
CA MET A 143 -27.55 1.57 -0.25
C MET A 143 -28.14 2.64 -1.17
N VAL A 144 -27.38 3.70 -1.49
CA VAL A 144 -27.83 4.74 -2.42
C VAL A 144 -28.03 4.17 -3.82
N ARG A 145 -27.15 3.29 -4.30
CA ARG A 145 -27.26 2.70 -5.64
C ARG A 145 -28.49 1.81 -5.81
N TYR A 146 -28.77 0.93 -4.85
CA TYR A 146 -29.79 -0.10 -5.00
C TYR A 146 -31.13 0.23 -4.33
N LEU A 147 -31.11 0.92 -3.19
CA LEU A 147 -32.31 1.15 -2.37
C LEU A 147 -32.82 2.60 -2.46
N SER A 148 -32.03 3.52 -2.99
CA SER A 148 -32.44 4.92 -3.16
C SER A 148 -31.84 5.57 -4.41
N PRO A 149 -32.03 4.97 -5.61
CA PRO A 149 -31.47 5.49 -6.86
C PRO A 149 -31.95 6.91 -7.16
N ASP A 150 -33.15 7.29 -6.70
CA ASP A 150 -33.72 8.63 -6.84
C ASP A 150 -32.88 9.72 -6.13
N CYS A 151 -32.10 9.36 -5.11
CA CYS A 151 -31.17 10.29 -4.47
C CYS A 151 -30.00 10.68 -5.38
N LEU A 152 -29.75 9.94 -6.46
CA LEU A 152 -28.75 10.27 -7.48
C LEU A 152 -29.32 11.11 -8.64
N GLU A 153 -30.64 11.27 -8.73
CA GLU A 153 -31.32 12.00 -9.83
C GLU A 153 -31.39 13.53 -9.65
N THR A 154 -30.70 14.14 -8.67
CA THR A 154 -30.83 15.58 -8.38
C THR A 154 -30.15 16.53 -9.38
N ASN A 155 -29.78 16.07 -10.57
CA ASN A 155 -29.25 16.91 -11.66
C ASN A 155 -30.12 16.88 -12.94
N LYS A 156 -31.42 16.53 -12.86
CA LYS A 156 -32.35 16.95 -13.91
C LYS A 156 -32.61 18.45 -13.75
N SER A 157 -31.80 19.26 -14.44
CA SER A 157 -32.04 20.68 -14.63
C SER A 157 -33.53 20.90 -14.95
N PRO A 158 -34.23 21.83 -14.26
CA PRO A 158 -35.64 22.06 -14.53
C PRO A 158 -35.82 22.44 -16.00
N PRO A 159 -36.89 21.95 -16.67
CA PRO A 159 -37.12 22.26 -18.07
C PRO A 159 -37.20 23.78 -18.21
N LEU A 160 -36.35 24.34 -19.07
CA LEU A 160 -36.44 25.73 -19.48
C LEU A 160 -37.86 25.96 -19.99
N LYS A 161 -38.66 26.67 -19.19
CA LYS A 161 -39.94 27.22 -19.65
C LYS A 161 -39.59 28.19 -20.76
N ASN A 162 -39.79 27.77 -22.01
CA ASN A 162 -39.81 28.68 -23.14
C ASN A 162 -40.96 29.66 -22.91
N ILE A 163 -40.61 30.88 -22.51
CA ILE A 163 -41.50 32.02 -22.55
C ILE A 163 -41.42 32.55 -23.99
N ASN A 164 -42.47 32.29 -24.76
CA ASN A 164 -42.82 33.05 -25.96
C ASN A 164 -44.30 33.39 -25.87
#